data_AF-A0A930HZY7-F1
#
_entry.id   AF-A0A930HZY7-F1
#
_cell.length_a   1.000
_cell.length_b   1.000
_cell.length_c   1.000
_cell.angle_alpha   90.00
_cell.angle_beta   90.00
_cell.angle_gamma   90.00
#
_symmetry.space_group_name_H-M   'P 1'
#
loop_
_entity.id
_entity.type
_entity.pdbx_description
1 polymer ?
#
loop_
_entity_poly.entity_id
_entity_poly.type
_entity_poly.pdbx_seq_one_letter_code
_entity_poly.pdbx_strand_id
1 'polypeptide(L)'
;RLPLIKKLKWREYFAFKGMWGHLTDKNNPYLPKNINDPELYKFPEGTNIMTRDPYLELVVGVHNIFKCLEVDYVRRLTYTHMPGISKNGIRFGFNLVF
;
A
#
# COMPACT_ATOMS: atom_id res chain seq x y z
N ARG A 1 6.37 12.42 30.05
CA ARG A 1 5.64 11.13 30.01
C ARG A 1 4.14 11.44 29.90
N LEU A 2 3.49 11.15 28.77
CA LEU A 2 2.09 11.54 28.48
C LEU A 2 1.09 10.61 29.21
N PRO A 3 0.32 11.09 30.21
CA PRO A 3 -0.51 10.25 31.08
C PRO A 3 -1.75 9.65 30.40
N LEU A 4 -2.23 10.24 29.30
CA LEU A 4 -3.45 9.84 28.59
C LEU A 4 -3.30 8.51 27.84
N ILE A 5 -2.14 8.27 27.23
CA ILE A 5 -1.83 7.02 26.47
C ILE A 5 -1.88 5.80 27.39
N LYS A 6 -1.43 5.97 28.65
CA LYS A 6 -1.38 4.89 29.65
C LYS A 6 -2.77 4.44 30.14
N LYS A 7 -3.75 5.35 30.17
CA LYS A 7 -5.14 5.02 30.54
C LYS A 7 -5.92 4.36 29.40
N LEU A 8 -5.62 4.74 28.15
CA LEU A 8 -6.36 4.29 26.97
C LEU A 8 -5.82 2.98 26.36
N LYS A 9 -4.68 2.46 26.84
CA LYS A 9 -4.03 1.23 26.33
C LYS A 9 -3.83 1.25 24.81
N TRP A 10 -3.55 2.42 24.24
CA TRP A 10 -3.27 2.53 22.82
C TRP A 10 -2.03 1.71 22.46
N ARG A 11 -2.10 0.98 21.35
CA ARG A 11 -0.98 0.19 20.82
C ARG A 11 -0.49 0.88 19.56
N GLU A 12 0.69 1.46 19.65
CA GLU A 12 1.39 2.01 18.49
C GLU A 12 2.17 0.88 17.80
N TYR A 13 2.10 0.84 16.47
CA TYR A 13 2.90 -0.08 15.68
C TYR A 13 3.45 0.62 14.44
N PHE A 14 4.59 0.13 13.99
CA PHE A 14 5.15 0.47 12.70
C PHE A 14 5.30 -0.82 11.90
N ALA A 15 4.96 -0.77 10.63
CA ALA A 15 5.09 -1.88 9.71
C ALA A 15 5.71 -1.39 8.40
N PHE A 16 6.44 -2.29 7.75
CA PHE A 16 7.04 -2.03 6.46
C PHE A 16 6.56 -3.10 5.48
N LYS A 17 6.01 -2.67 4.35
CA LYS A 17 5.50 -3.55 3.29
C LYS A 17 6.39 -3.39 2.07
N GLY A 18 6.97 -4.49 1.62
CA GLY A 18 7.81 -4.54 0.43
C GLY A 18 7.25 -5.57 -0.56
N MET A 19 7.26 -5.23 -1.85
CA MET A 19 6.99 -6.17 -2.94
C MET A 19 8.09 -6.04 -3.99
N TRP A 20 8.70 -7.16 -4.35
CA TRP A 20 9.73 -7.22 -5.38
C TRP A 20 9.44 -8.38 -6.32
N GLY A 21 9.50 -8.10 -7.62
CA GLY A 21 9.12 -9.02 -8.66
C GLY A 21 9.32 -8.38 -10.03
N HIS A 22 9.30 -9.20 -11.06
CA HIS A 22 9.47 -8.76 -12.45
C HIS A 22 8.33 -9.30 -13.29
N LEU A 23 7.77 -8.45 -14.14
CA LEU A 23 6.77 -8.85 -15.12
C LEU A 23 7.49 -9.47 -16.32
N THR A 24 7.23 -10.74 -16.60
CA THR A 24 7.79 -11.42 -17.77
C THR A 24 7.15 -10.90 -19.06
N ASP A 25 7.92 -10.91 -20.15
CA ASP A 25 7.47 -10.44 -21.47
C ASP A 25 6.21 -11.16 -21.97
N LYS A 26 6.00 -12.42 -21.60
CA LYS A 26 4.80 -13.18 -21.96
C LYS A 26 3.52 -12.59 -21.39
N ASN A 27 3.61 -11.91 -20.24
CA ASN A 27 2.47 -11.36 -19.52
C ASN A 27 2.37 -9.83 -19.67
N ASN A 28 3.11 -9.24 -20.60
CA ASN A 28 3.12 -7.80 -20.82
C ASN A 28 2.18 -7.41 -21.98
N PRO A 29 1.02 -6.79 -21.70
CA PRO A 29 0.06 -6.37 -22.72
C PRO A 29 0.53 -5.15 -23.53
N TYR A 30 1.59 -4.45 -23.11
CA TYR A 30 2.16 -3.33 -23.87
C TYR A 30 3.11 -3.77 -25.00
N LEU A 31 3.49 -5.05 -25.06
CA LEU A 31 4.35 -5.53 -26.15
C LEU A 31 3.54 -5.75 -27.43
N PRO A 32 4.07 -5.37 -28.61
CA PRO A 32 3.38 -5.55 -29.90
C PRO A 32 2.96 -6.99 -30.17
N LYS A 33 3.72 -7.97 -29.65
CA LYS A 33 3.46 -9.40 -29.79
C LYS A 33 2.21 -9.88 -29.05
N ASN A 34 1.79 -9.15 -28.01
CA ASN A 34 0.74 -9.55 -27.07
C ASN A 34 -0.48 -8.64 -27.11
N ILE A 35 -0.47 -7.61 -27.95
CA ILE A 35 -1.51 -6.55 -28.01
C ILE A 35 -2.89 -7.06 -28.41
N ASN A 36 -2.93 -8.17 -29.16
CA ASN A 36 -4.13 -8.82 -29.69
C ASN A 36 -4.42 -10.17 -29.02
N ASP A 37 -3.73 -10.50 -27.93
CA ASP A 37 -3.95 -11.75 -27.23
C ASP A 37 -5.27 -11.67 -26.42
N PRO A 38 -6.29 -12.51 -26.73
CA PRO A 38 -7.56 -12.48 -26.04
C PRO A 38 -7.48 -12.99 -24.59
N GLU A 39 -6.39 -13.64 -24.19
CA GLU A 39 -6.20 -14.17 -22.83
C GLU A 39 -5.50 -13.16 -21.89
N LEU A 40 -4.91 -12.08 -22.42
CA LEU A 40 -4.20 -11.09 -21.62
C LEU A 40 -5.09 -9.91 -21.21
N TYR A 41 -5.16 -9.67 -19.89
CA TYR A 41 -5.81 -8.49 -19.34
C TYR A 41 -5.01 -7.23 -19.68
N LYS A 42 -5.68 -6.26 -20.31
CA LYS A 42 -5.13 -4.92 -20.52
C LYS A 42 -5.02 -4.20 -19.18
N PHE A 43 -3.89 -3.54 -18.97
CA PHE A 43 -3.72 -2.73 -17.78
C PHE A 43 -4.58 -1.45 -17.86
N PRO A 44 -5.26 -1.05 -16.77
CA PRO A 44 -6.06 0.15 -16.74
C PRO A 44 -5.20 1.42 -16.86
N GLU A 45 -5.80 2.53 -17.30
CA GLU A 45 -5.07 3.80 -17.42
C GLU A 45 -4.47 4.25 -16.08
N GLY A 46 -3.20 4.68 -16.11
CA GLY A 46 -2.46 5.12 -14.91
C GLY A 46 -1.69 4.03 -14.16
N THR A 47 -1.75 2.76 -14.61
CA THR A 47 -0.85 1.72 -14.08
C THR A 47 0.50 1.75 -14.76
N ASN A 48 1.54 1.45 -14.01
CA ASN A 48 2.90 1.35 -14.51
C ASN A 48 3.47 -0.03 -14.22
N ILE A 49 4.25 -0.57 -15.15
CA ILE A 49 4.97 -1.82 -14.94
C ILE A 49 6.01 -1.59 -13.85
N MET A 50 6.07 -2.51 -12.89
CA MET A 50 7.08 -2.45 -11.85
C MET A 50 8.46 -2.61 -12.49
N THR A 51 9.34 -1.64 -12.23
CA THR A 51 10.73 -1.66 -12.69
C THR A 51 11.56 -2.55 -11.77
N ARG A 52 12.88 -2.57 -11.92
CA ARG A 52 13.80 -3.37 -11.10
C ARG A 52 13.83 -2.94 -9.62
N ASP A 53 13.29 -1.77 -9.31
CA ASP A 53 13.22 -1.24 -7.94
C ASP A 53 12.07 -1.88 -7.14
N PRO A 54 12.28 -2.28 -5.88
CA PRO A 54 11.22 -2.85 -5.06
C PRO A 54 10.15 -1.80 -4.73
N TYR A 55 8.89 -2.23 -4.71
CA TYR A 55 7.79 -1.43 -4.19
C TYR A 55 7.83 -1.44 -2.66
N LEU A 56 7.86 -0.27 -2.01
CA LEU A 56 8.03 -0.13 -0.57
C LEU A 56 7.01 0.87 0.02
N GLU A 57 6.34 0.46 1.09
CA GLU A 57 5.43 1.27 1.90
C GLU A 57 5.79 1.19 3.38
N LEU A 58 5.77 2.32 4.06
CA LEU A 58 5.83 2.43 5.50
C LEU A 58 4.42 2.66 6.05
N VAL A 59 4.06 1.92 7.08
CA VAL A 59 2.80 2.07 7.81
C VAL A 59 3.13 2.39 9.26
N VAL A 60 2.51 3.44 9.79
CA VAL A 60 2.60 3.82 11.20
C VAL A 60 1.17 3.93 11.69
N GLY A 61 0.78 3.11 12.66
CA GLY A 61 -0.60 3.07 13.10
C GLY A 61 -0.77 2.99 14.61
N VAL A 62 -1.96 3.36 15.05
CA VAL A 62 -2.39 3.34 16.44
C VAL A 62 -3.67 2.54 16.53
N HIS A 63 -3.58 1.43 17.26
CA HIS A 63 -4.67 0.50 17.53
C HIS A 63 -5.32 0.78 18.88
N ASN A 64 -6.51 0.20 19.05
CA ASN A 64 -7.23 0.14 20.32
C ASN A 64 -7.71 1.52 20.81
N ILE A 65 -7.99 2.44 19.88
CA ILE A 65 -8.63 3.72 20.19
C ILE A 65 -10.09 3.41 20.57
N PHE A 66 -10.47 3.68 21.83
CA PHE A 66 -11.76 3.28 22.41
C PHE A 66 -12.10 1.77 22.29
N LYS A 67 -11.08 0.91 22.14
CA LYS A 67 -11.21 -0.55 21.91
C LYS A 67 -11.79 -1.01 20.57
N CYS A 68 -12.16 -0.10 19.67
CA CYS A 68 -12.76 -0.49 18.39
C CYS A 68 -12.15 0.20 17.16
N LEU A 69 -11.40 1.28 17.34
CA LEU A 69 -10.87 2.09 16.24
C LEU A 69 -9.35 1.89 16.09
N GLU A 70 -8.93 1.95 14.84
CA GLU A 70 -7.55 1.92 14.38
C GLU A 70 -7.34 3.08 13.40
N VAL A 71 -6.21 3.76 13.52
CA VAL A 71 -5.79 4.79 12.58
C VAL A 71 -4.39 4.46 12.09
N ASP A 72 -4.26 4.26 10.79
CA ASP A 72 -3.00 3.98 10.13
C ASP A 72 -2.62 5.11 9.19
N TYR A 73 -1.38 5.57 9.31
CA TYR A 73 -0.74 6.42 8.33
C TYR A 73 0.16 5.59 7.42
N VAL A 74 -0.16 5.56 6.13
CA VAL A 74 0.61 4.85 5.10
C VAL A 74 1.38 5.85 4.25
N ARG A 75 2.69 5.67 4.13
CA ARG A 75 3.60 6.43 3.28
C ARG A 75 4.22 5.51 2.25
N ARG A 76 4.03 5.80 0.96
CA ARG A 76 4.77 5.13 -0.10
C ARG A 76 6.18 5.72 -0.20
N LEU A 77 7.19 4.86 -0.24
CA LEU A 77 8.61 5.26 -0.30
C LEU A 77 9.15 5.21 -1.72
N THR A 78 8.83 4.17 -2.49
CA THR A 78 9.26 4.02 -3.88
C THR A 78 8.16 4.37 -4.86
N TYR A 79 8.48 4.62 -6.13
CA TYR A 79 7.49 4.97 -7.16
C TYR A 79 6.67 6.24 -6.86
N THR A 80 7.27 7.23 -6.18
CA THR A 80 6.61 8.49 -5.78
C THR A 80 6.72 9.61 -6.81
N HIS A 81 7.54 9.45 -7.84
CA HIS A 81 7.81 10.47 -8.86
C HIS A 81 6.83 10.44 -10.04
N MET A 82 5.94 9.44 -10.11
CA MET A 82 4.99 9.31 -11.21
C MET A 82 3.75 10.19 -10.99
N PRO A 83 3.19 10.78 -12.08
CA PRO A 83 2.02 11.66 -11.99
C PRO A 83 0.78 10.88 -11.54
N GLY A 84 -0.07 11.51 -10.72
CA GLY A 84 -1.35 10.92 -10.26
C GLY A 84 -1.25 9.98 -9.05
N ILE A 85 -0.07 9.84 -8.42
CA ILE A 85 0.11 8.92 -7.29
C ILE A 85 0.00 9.64 -5.93
N SER A 86 -0.88 9.12 -5.07
CA SER A 86 -0.95 9.51 -3.66
C SER A 86 0.23 8.96 -2.87
N LYS A 87 1.11 9.86 -2.41
CA LYS A 87 2.31 9.51 -1.61
C LYS A 87 1.96 9.10 -0.17
N ASN A 88 0.87 9.66 0.35
CA ASN A 88 0.39 9.48 1.72
C ASN A 88 -1.07 9.06 1.69
N GLY A 89 -1.47 8.24 2.66
CA GLY A 89 -2.87 7.96 2.94
C GLY A 89 -3.07 7.74 4.43
N ILE A 90 -4.17 8.26 4.95
CA ILE A 90 -4.65 7.90 6.29
C ILE A 90 -5.75 6.87 6.08
N ARG A 91 -5.65 5.74 6.78
CA ARG A 91 -6.65 4.67 6.78
C ARG A 91 -7.28 4.59 8.17
N PHE A 92 -8.59 4.45 8.19
CA PHE A 92 -9.35 4.23 9.42
C PHE A 92 -9.84 2.79 9.40
N GLY A 93 -9.44 2.03 10.40
CA GLY A 93 -9.91 0.68 10.67
C GLY A 93 -10.96 0.71 11.78
N PHE A 94 -11.99 -0.10 11.63
CA PHE A 94 -12.96 -0.35 12.69
C PHE A 94 -13.07 -1.86 12.88
N ASN A 95 -12.81 -2.32 14.10
CA ASN A 95 -12.85 -3.72 14.46
C ASN A 95 -13.66 -3.89 15.75
N LEU A 96 -14.77 -4.63 15.67
CA LEU A 96 -15.57 -5.03 16.82
C LEU A 96 -15.23 -6.49 17.14
N VAL A 97 -14.55 -6.71 18.26
CA VAL A 97 -14.35 -8.04 18.83
C VAL A 97 -15.36 -8.22 19.96
N PHE A 98 -16.20 -9.24 19.86
CA PHE A 98 -17.20 -9.62 20.87
C PHE A 98 -16.63 -10.63 21.87
#